data_AF-A0A8B8L4I3-F1
#
_entry.id   AF-A0A8B8L4I3-F1
#
_cell.length_a   1.000
_cell.length_b   1.000
_cell.length_c   1.000
_cell.angle_alpha   90.00
_cell.angle_beta   90.00
_cell.angle_gamma   90.00
#
_symmetry.space_group_name_H-M   'P 1'
#
loop_
_entity.id
_entity.type
_entity.pdbx_description
1 polymer ?
#
loop_
_entity_poly.entity_id
_entity_poly.type
_entity_poly.pdbx_seq_one_letter_code
_entity_poly.pdbx_strand_id
1 'polypeptide(L)'
;MAEIKLSFKDERWSLKGMKALVTGGTKGIGRAIVEELAEFGAVIHICARNQEDINKCLEEWKSKGFSVRGSACDIISREQRQNLMERVASIFDGKLNILVIFHKKVVDDVVSQSPLGRMGKPKEISAIVAFLCLPASSYITGQIIKADGGFTI
;
A
#
# COMPACT_ATOMS: atom_id res chain seq x y z
N MET A 1 10.07 -32.34 3.15
CA MET A 1 9.45 -31.32 2.28
C MET A 1 10.42 -30.15 2.23
N ALA A 2 10.93 -29.80 1.06
CA ALA A 2 11.92 -28.73 0.93
C ALA A 2 11.22 -27.37 1.12
N GLU A 3 11.60 -26.63 2.17
CA GLU A 3 11.26 -25.22 2.31
C GLU A 3 11.88 -24.47 1.12
N ILE A 4 11.03 -23.93 0.25
CA ILE A 4 11.47 -23.00 -0.79
C ILE A 4 11.87 -21.71 -0.07
N LYS A 5 13.15 -21.58 0.26
CA LYS A 5 13.74 -20.26 0.50
C LYS A 5 13.62 -19.49 -0.82
N LEU A 6 12.66 -18.57 -0.89
CA LEU A 6 12.65 -17.51 -1.89
C LEU A 6 14.01 -16.81 -1.83
N SER A 7 14.88 -17.17 -2.76
CA SER A 7 16.20 -16.57 -2.90
C SER A 7 15.98 -15.12 -3.32
N PHE A 8 16.24 -14.17 -2.42
CA PHE A 8 16.23 -12.70 -2.63
C PHE A 8 17.19 -12.19 -3.73
N LYS A 9 17.69 -13.07 -4.62
CA LYS A 9 18.56 -12.74 -5.76
C LYS A 9 17.81 -12.40 -7.05
N ASP A 10 16.48 -12.54 -7.09
CA ASP A 10 15.72 -12.17 -8.29
C ASP A 10 15.25 -10.72 -8.18
N GLU A 11 15.93 -9.81 -8.88
CA GLU A 11 15.57 -8.39 -8.95
C GLU A 11 14.12 -8.19 -9.43
N ARG A 12 13.53 -9.17 -10.12
CA ARG A 12 12.13 -9.12 -10.57
C ARG A 12 11.11 -9.12 -9.43
N TRP A 13 11.47 -9.70 -8.28
CA TRP A 13 10.59 -9.87 -7.12
C TRP A 13 11.06 -9.01 -5.93
N SER A 14 11.58 -7.82 -6.21
CA SER A 14 12.09 -6.89 -5.20
C SER A 14 11.59 -5.46 -5.47
N LEU A 15 11.25 -4.75 -4.39
CA LEU A 15 10.94 -3.32 -4.38
C LEU A 15 12.06 -2.47 -3.75
N LYS A 16 13.26 -3.04 -3.54
CA LYS A 16 14.42 -2.27 -3.06
C LYS A 16 14.64 -1.03 -3.92
N GLY A 17 14.76 0.12 -3.26
CA GLY A 17 14.92 1.42 -3.92
C GLY A 17 13.62 2.07 -4.39
N MET A 18 12.47 1.39 -4.30
CA MET A 18 11.16 1.98 -4.56
C MET A 18 10.67 2.76 -3.34
N LYS A 19 10.12 3.95 -3.59
CA LYS A 19 9.57 4.86 -2.58
C LYS A 19 8.05 4.94 -2.73
N ALA A 20 7.31 4.64 -1.67
CA ALA A 20 5.84 4.54 -1.69
C ALA A 20 5.17 5.52 -0.72
N LEU A 21 4.05 6.11 -1.14
CA LEU A 21 3.12 6.85 -0.28
C LEU A 21 1.81 6.06 -0.18
N VAL A 22 1.41 5.68 1.03
CA VAL A 22 0.14 4.98 1.29
C VAL A 22 -0.75 5.81 2.19
N THR A 23 -1.89 6.27 1.67
CA THR A 23 -2.91 6.93 2.50
C THR A 23 -3.75 5.87 3.24
N GLY A 24 -4.18 6.15 4.46
CA GLY A 24 -4.94 5.19 5.28
C GLY A 24 -4.15 3.94 5.69
N GLY A 25 -2.82 4.03 5.75
CA GLY A 25 -1.93 2.88 5.99
C GLY A 25 -1.99 2.23 7.38
N THR A 26 -2.77 2.77 8.34
CA THR A 26 -2.74 2.29 9.73
C THR A 26 -3.62 1.06 9.99
N LYS A 27 -4.64 0.80 9.16
CA LYS A 27 -5.63 -0.27 9.39
C LYS A 27 -6.10 -0.93 8.08
N GLY A 28 -6.72 -2.10 8.19
CA GLY A 28 -7.42 -2.77 7.09
C GLY A 28 -6.54 -3.03 5.87
N ILE A 29 -7.06 -2.73 4.68
CA ILE A 29 -6.37 -2.96 3.39
C ILE A 29 -5.09 -2.11 3.28
N GLY A 30 -5.14 -0.83 3.68
CA GLY A 30 -3.98 0.05 3.62
C GLY A 30 -2.81 -0.49 4.45
N ARG A 31 -3.10 -1.01 5.65
CA ARG A 31 -2.08 -1.68 6.48
C ARG A 31 -1.49 -2.91 5.80
N ALA A 32 -2.32 -3.78 5.23
CA ALA A 32 -1.86 -4.97 4.53
C ALA A 32 -0.95 -4.62 3.35
N ILE A 33 -1.28 -3.56 2.59
CA ILE A 33 -0.42 -3.08 1.49
C ILE A 33 0.92 -2.56 2.02
N VAL A 34 0.93 -1.79 3.12
CA VAL A 34 2.19 -1.31 3.71
C VAL A 34 3.08 -2.49 4.10
N GLU A 35 2.52 -3.50 4.76
CA GLU A 35 3.27 -4.69 5.17
C GLU A 35 3.80 -5.46 3.95
N GLU A 36 2.97 -5.72 2.95
CA GLU A 36 3.36 -6.44 1.73
C GLU A 36 4.46 -5.71 0.95
N LEU A 37 4.32 -4.39 0.72
CA LEU A 37 5.34 -3.60 0.02
C LEU A 37 6.65 -3.55 0.82
N ALA A 38 6.58 -3.49 2.14
CA ALA A 38 7.75 -3.46 3.01
C ALA A 38 8.49 -4.82 3.03
N GLU A 39 7.77 -5.94 2.95
CA GLU A 39 8.35 -7.28 2.84
C GLU A 39 9.18 -7.43 1.54
N PHE A 40 8.78 -6.75 0.46
CA PHE A 40 9.58 -6.67 -0.77
C PHE A 40 10.69 -5.60 -0.73
N GLY A 41 10.86 -4.88 0.37
CA GLY A 41 11.96 -3.93 0.59
C GLY A 41 11.69 -2.50 0.13
N ALA A 42 10.43 -2.11 -0.08
CA ALA A 42 10.08 -0.72 -0.36
C ALA A 42 10.33 0.19 0.86
N VAL A 43 10.67 1.45 0.60
CA VAL A 43 10.67 2.51 1.62
C VAL A 43 9.33 3.22 1.56
N ILE A 44 8.64 3.33 2.69
CA ILE A 44 7.22 3.73 2.71
C ILE A 44 7.02 4.95 3.60
N HIS A 45 6.19 5.89 3.16
CA HIS A 45 5.59 6.92 3.99
C HIS A 45 4.09 6.69 4.05
N ILE A 46 3.52 6.62 5.25
CA ILE A 46 2.07 6.50 5.43
C ILE A 46 1.45 7.83 5.86
N CYS A 47 0.18 8.03 5.55
CA CYS A 47 -0.60 9.09 6.19
C CYS A 47 -1.94 8.57 6.69
N ALA A 48 -2.40 9.12 7.82
CA ALA A 48 -3.69 8.87 8.41
C ALA A 48 -4.10 10.07 9.27
N ARG A 49 -5.33 10.09 9.78
CA ARG A 49 -5.83 11.25 10.54
C ARG A 49 -5.31 11.35 11.97
N ASN A 50 -4.96 10.22 12.59
CA ASN A 50 -4.58 10.14 13.99
C ASN A 50 -3.10 9.77 14.12
N GLN A 51 -2.32 10.63 14.78
CA GLN A 51 -0.88 10.45 14.95
C GLN A 51 -0.52 9.31 15.93
N GLU A 52 -1.34 9.04 16.94
CA GLU A 52 -1.12 7.94 17.89
C GLU A 52 -1.24 6.58 17.19
N ASP A 53 -2.27 6.41 16.34
CA ASP A 53 -2.45 5.22 15.52
C ASP A 53 -1.25 5.01 14.57
N ILE A 54 -0.72 6.09 14.00
CA ILE A 54 0.49 6.06 13.16
C ILE A 54 1.67 5.57 13.99
N ASN A 55 1.93 6.20 15.15
CA ASN A 55 3.08 5.89 15.99
C ASN A 55 3.07 4.42 16.45
N LYS A 56 1.90 3.88 16.82
CA LYS A 56 1.75 2.46 17.16
C LYS A 56 2.18 1.55 16.00
N CYS A 57 1.71 1.83 14.79
CA CYS A 57 2.10 1.05 13.61
C CYS A 57 3.60 1.17 13.30
N LEU A 58 4.18 2.36 13.46
CA LEU A 58 5.62 2.58 13.22
C LEU A 58 6.49 1.76 14.18
N GLU A 59 6.14 1.68 15.47
CA GLU A 59 6.87 0.84 16.43
C GLU A 59 6.77 -0.65 16.09
N GLU A 60 5.56 -1.11 15.72
CA GLU A 60 5.35 -2.49 15.28
C GLU A 60 6.19 -2.83 14.04
N TRP A 61 6.20 -1.95 13.03
CA TRP A 61 6.96 -2.17 11.79
C TRP A 61 8.47 -2.03 11.96
N LYS A 62 8.91 -1.15 12.86
CA LYS A 62 10.31 -1.06 13.25
C LYS A 62 10.81 -2.37 13.83
N SER A 63 10.00 -3.07 14.65
CA SER A 63 10.34 -4.40 15.17
C SER A 63 10.48 -5.48 14.08
N LYS A 64 9.78 -5.30 12.95
CA LYS A 64 9.87 -6.18 11.76
C LYS A 64 11.02 -5.79 10.81
N GLY A 65 11.76 -4.72 11.10
CA GLY A 65 12.82 -4.20 10.23
C GLY A 65 12.32 -3.44 9.00
N PHE A 66 11.06 -3.03 8.97
CA PHE A 66 10.49 -2.31 7.84
C PHE A 66 10.87 -0.82 7.88
N SER A 67 11.20 -0.26 6.71
CA SER A 67 11.52 1.16 6.56
C SER A 67 10.26 1.98 6.30
N VAL A 68 9.49 2.23 7.36
CA VAL A 68 8.24 3.01 7.29
C VAL A 68 8.35 4.30 8.09
N ARG A 69 7.87 5.41 7.50
CA ARG A 69 7.66 6.70 8.15
C ARG A 69 6.18 7.06 8.07
N GLY A 70 5.74 8.04 8.86
CA GLY A 70 4.34 8.46 8.77
C GLY A 70 4.08 9.85 9.32
N SER A 71 3.00 10.47 8.85
CA SER A 71 2.54 11.76 9.35
C SER A 71 1.02 11.88 9.32
N ALA A 72 0.47 12.56 10.31
CA ALA A 72 -0.93 12.93 10.30
C ALA A 72 -1.27 13.78 9.07
N CYS A 73 -2.38 13.46 8.41
CA CYS A 73 -2.94 14.22 7.29
C CYS A 73 -4.43 13.88 7.15
N ASP A 74 -5.26 14.91 7.16
CA ASP A 74 -6.60 14.83 6.59
C ASP A 74 -6.53 15.06 5.09
N ILE A 75 -6.67 13.98 4.32
CA ILE A 75 -6.61 14.01 2.86
C ILE A 75 -7.75 14.82 2.23
N ILE A 76 -8.80 15.15 2.98
CA ILE A 76 -9.90 16.01 2.49
C ILE A 76 -9.43 17.48 2.45
N SER A 77 -8.53 17.89 3.35
CA SER A 77 -7.99 19.25 3.37
C SER A 77 -6.92 19.45 2.29
N ARG A 78 -7.15 20.43 1.40
CA ARG A 78 -6.19 20.78 0.32
C ARG A 78 -4.85 21.23 0.89
N GLU A 79 -4.86 22.03 1.93
CA GLU A 79 -3.65 22.52 2.60
C GLU A 79 -2.85 21.36 3.19
N GLN A 80 -3.51 20.45 3.92
CA GLN A 80 -2.82 19.30 4.50
C GLN A 80 -2.30 18.32 3.44
N ARG A 81 -3.02 18.17 2.31
CA ARG A 81 -2.50 17.42 1.15
C ARG A 81 -1.22 18.05 0.59
N GLN A 82 -1.19 19.38 0.45
CA GLN A 82 -0.02 20.10 -0.04
C GLN A 82 1.18 19.88 0.90
N ASN A 83 0.98 20.08 2.21
CA ASN A 83 2.01 19.87 3.22
C ASN A 83 2.51 18.41 3.26
N LEU A 84 1.62 17.44 3.06
CA LEU A 84 1.98 16.03 2.95
C LEU A 84 2.88 15.79 1.73
N MET A 85 2.51 16.35 0.57
CA MET A 85 3.28 16.17 -0.66
C MET A 85 4.66 16.82 -0.57
N GLU A 86 4.78 18.02 0.02
CA GLU A 86 6.07 18.68 0.27
C GLU A 86 6.97 17.86 1.18
N ARG A 87 6.39 17.33 2.27
CA ARG A 87 7.11 16.44 3.18
C ARG A 87 7.57 15.16 2.49
N VAL A 88 6.70 14.51 1.72
CA VAL A 88 7.03 13.29 0.98
C VAL A 88 8.12 13.58 -0.06
N ALA A 89 8.00 14.68 -0.81
CA ALA A 89 9.03 15.11 -1.75
C ALA A 89 10.38 15.33 -1.05
N SER A 90 10.40 15.96 0.12
CA SER A 90 11.62 16.14 0.92
C SER A 90 12.20 14.82 1.41
N ILE A 91 11.38 13.92 1.96
CA ILE A 91 11.82 12.61 2.49
C ILE A 91 12.35 11.70 1.37
N PHE A 92 11.79 11.83 0.16
CA PHE A 92 12.07 10.97 -0.97
C PHE A 92 12.92 11.62 -2.05
N ASP A 93 13.57 12.74 -1.77
CA ASP A 93 14.46 13.45 -2.71
C ASP A 93 13.77 13.71 -4.06
N GLY A 94 12.49 14.08 -4.01
CA GLY A 94 11.64 14.36 -5.18
C GLY A 94 11.15 13.12 -5.94
N LYS A 95 11.48 11.90 -5.53
CA LYS A 95 11.15 10.67 -6.27
C LYS A 95 10.08 9.83 -5.58
N LEU A 96 8.88 9.77 -6.14
CA LEU A 96 7.82 8.86 -5.70
C LEU A 96 7.56 7.81 -6.78
N ASN A 97 7.62 6.52 -6.42
CA ASN A 97 7.38 5.41 -7.36
C ASN A 97 5.95 4.89 -7.27
N ILE A 98 5.42 4.78 -6.05
CA ILE A 98 4.15 4.12 -5.76
C ILE A 98 3.27 5.09 -4.97
N LEU A 99 2.05 5.31 -5.42
CA LEU A 99 1.04 6.09 -4.72
C LEU A 99 -0.20 5.23 -4.53
N VAL A 100 -0.59 5.01 -3.28
CA VAL A 100 -1.79 4.26 -2.92
C VAL A 100 -2.74 5.19 -2.20
N ILE A 101 -3.88 5.47 -2.82
CA ILE A 101 -4.92 6.34 -2.27
C ILE A 101 -6.08 5.48 -1.80
N PHE A 102 -6.33 5.50 -0.50
CA PHE A 102 -7.52 4.94 0.10
C PHE A 102 -8.56 6.01 0.39
N HIS A 103 -9.76 5.79 -0.14
CA HIS A 103 -10.96 6.48 0.28
C HIS A 103 -11.96 5.45 0.79
N LYS A 104 -12.33 5.53 2.07
CA LYS A 104 -13.35 4.65 2.64
C LYS A 104 -14.70 4.99 1.97
N LYS A 105 -15.28 4.04 1.25
CA LYS A 105 -16.68 4.10 0.82
C LYS A 105 -17.50 3.16 1.70
N VAL A 106 -18.77 3.51 1.97
CA VAL A 106 -19.71 2.65 2.68
C VAL A 106 -20.04 1.46 1.78
N VAL A 107 -20.06 0.25 2.36
CA VAL A 107 -19.85 -1.04 1.64
C VAL A 107 -21.12 -1.89 1.53
N ASP A 108 -22.24 -1.45 2.11
CA ASP A 108 -23.40 -2.34 2.27
C ASP A 108 -24.06 -2.71 0.93
N ASP A 109 -24.06 -1.82 -0.06
CA ASP A 109 -24.69 -2.07 -1.37
C ASP A 109 -23.82 -2.87 -2.37
N VAL A 110 -22.50 -2.97 -2.12
CA VAL A 110 -21.55 -3.55 -3.09
C VAL A 110 -21.40 -5.06 -2.94
N VAL A 111 -21.62 -5.60 -1.73
CA VAL A 111 -21.48 -7.04 -1.47
C VAL A 111 -22.54 -7.86 -2.21
N SER A 112 -23.78 -7.37 -2.22
CA SER A 112 -24.92 -8.08 -2.83
C SER A 112 -24.84 -8.19 -4.36
N GLN A 113 -24.07 -7.31 -4.99
CA GLN A 113 -23.91 -7.25 -6.44
C GLN A 113 -22.62 -7.93 -6.92
N SER A 114 -21.72 -8.32 -6.01
CA SER A 114 -20.48 -9.01 -6.36
C SER A 114 -20.73 -10.51 -6.54
N PRO A 115 -20.36 -11.13 -7.68
CA PRO A 115 -20.45 -12.59 -7.90
C PRO A 115 -19.76 -13.43 -6.82
N LEU A 116 -18.68 -12.91 -6.22
CA LEU A 116 -17.99 -13.56 -5.11
C LEU A 116 -18.80 -13.54 -3.79
N GLY A 117 -19.85 -12.74 -3.70
CA GLY A 117 -20.77 -12.67 -2.55
C GLY A 117 -20.13 -12.20 -1.25
N ARG A 118 -18.92 -11.64 -1.31
CA ARG A 118 -18.16 -11.20 -0.14
C ARG A 118 -17.21 -10.06 -0.49
N MET A 119 -16.77 -9.35 0.54
CA MET A 119 -15.66 -8.41 0.41
C MET A 119 -14.32 -9.12 0.19
N GLY A 120 -13.43 -8.45 -0.55
CA GLY A 120 -12.03 -8.84 -0.67
C GLY A 120 -11.32 -8.73 0.69
N LYS A 121 -10.52 -9.74 1.03
CA LYS A 121 -9.70 -9.73 2.23
C LYS A 121 -8.52 -8.78 2.03
N PRO A 122 -8.02 -8.11 3.08
CA PRO A 122 -6.86 -7.23 2.99
C PRO A 122 -5.66 -7.85 2.26
N LYS A 123 -5.35 -9.13 2.53
CA LYS A 123 -4.26 -9.85 1.86
C LYS A 123 -4.49 -10.14 0.38
N GLU A 124 -5.74 -10.33 -0.04
CA GLU A 124 -6.07 -10.53 -1.46
C GLU A 124 -5.81 -9.25 -2.25
N ILE A 125 -6.11 -8.09 -1.64
CA ILE A 125 -5.88 -6.78 -2.25
C ILE A 125 -4.40 -6.35 -2.14
N SER A 126 -3.71 -6.64 -1.03
CA SER A 126 -2.29 -6.32 -0.90
C SER A 126 -1.42 -7.09 -1.89
N ALA A 127 -1.71 -8.39 -2.10
CA ALA A 127 -0.96 -9.22 -3.03
C ALA A 127 -1.03 -8.70 -4.46
N ILE A 128 -2.21 -8.28 -4.95
CA ILE A 128 -2.34 -7.72 -6.29
C ILE A 128 -1.63 -6.37 -6.41
N VAL A 129 -1.72 -5.50 -5.39
CA VAL A 129 -1.02 -4.21 -5.39
C VAL A 129 0.50 -4.41 -5.42
N ALA A 130 1.02 -5.30 -4.57
CA ALA A 130 2.44 -5.61 -4.54
C ALA A 130 2.90 -6.20 -5.88
N PHE A 131 2.18 -7.19 -6.44
CA PHE A 131 2.50 -7.77 -7.74
C PHE A 131 2.65 -6.70 -8.83
N LEU A 132 1.71 -5.75 -8.92
CA LEU A 132 1.73 -4.68 -9.91
C LEU A 132 2.84 -3.65 -9.72
N CYS A 133 3.40 -3.57 -8.51
CA CYS A 133 4.56 -2.71 -8.24
C CYS A 133 5.89 -3.39 -8.55
N LEU A 134 5.92 -4.72 -8.65
CA LEU A 134 7.15 -5.49 -8.80
C LEU A 134 7.65 -5.42 -10.25
N PRO A 135 8.98 -5.42 -10.48
CA PRO A 135 9.51 -5.45 -11.84
C PRO A 135 9.06 -6.68 -12.67
N ALA A 136 8.65 -7.77 -12.01
CA ALA A 136 8.01 -8.93 -12.62
C ALA A 136 6.76 -8.58 -13.46
N SER A 137 6.03 -7.50 -13.13
CA SER A 137 4.86 -7.03 -13.88
C SER A 137 5.17 -5.90 -14.86
N SER A 138 6.44 -5.67 -15.20
CA SER A 138 6.90 -4.52 -16.00
C SER A 138 6.25 -4.37 -17.39
N TYR A 139 5.67 -5.43 -17.95
CA TYR A 139 4.95 -5.37 -19.23
C TYR A 139 3.46 -5.00 -19.07
N ILE A 140 2.95 -4.89 -17.84
CA ILE A 140 1.57 -4.45 -17.56
C ILE A 140 1.57 -2.92 -17.49
N THR A 141 1.22 -2.27 -18.60
CA THR A 141 1.19 -0.81 -18.70
C THR A 141 -0.17 -0.31 -19.19
N GLY A 142 -0.65 0.80 -18.62
CA GLY A 142 -1.89 1.46 -19.07
C GLY A 142 -3.18 0.71 -18.75
N GLN A 143 -3.13 -0.30 -17.87
CA GLN A 143 -4.29 -1.12 -17.52
C GLN A 143 -4.96 -0.64 -16.23
N ILE A 144 -6.29 -0.69 -16.21
CA ILE A 144 -7.09 -0.56 -15.00
C ILE A 144 -7.45 -1.98 -14.56
N ILE A 145 -6.87 -2.43 -13.46
CA ILE A 145 -7.13 -3.77 -12.92
C ILE A 145 -8.19 -3.66 -11.83
N LYS A 146 -9.30 -4.38 -12.01
CA LYS A 146 -10.44 -4.39 -11.09
C LYS A 146 -10.33 -5.60 -10.17
N ALA A 147 -10.20 -5.35 -8.87
CA ALA A 147 -10.19 -6.36 -7.81
C ALA A 147 -11.43 -6.19 -6.93
N ASP A 148 -12.60 -6.52 -7.49
CA ASP A 148 -13.93 -6.19 -6.92
C ASP A 148 -14.84 -7.42 -6.75
N GLY A 149 -14.27 -8.61 -6.90
CA GLY A 149 -15.01 -9.87 -6.82
C GLY A 149 -15.95 -10.14 -7.99
N GLY A 150 -15.77 -9.44 -9.12
CA GLY A 150 -16.59 -9.58 -10.32
C GLY A 150 -17.73 -8.56 -10.42
N PHE A 151 -17.72 -7.52 -9.59
CA PHE A 151 -18.78 -6.50 -9.58
C PHE A 151 -18.85 -5.71 -10.90
N THR A 152 -17.72 -5.43 -11.56
CA THR A 152 -17.70 -4.58 -12.75
C THR A 152 -17.73 -5.34 -14.09
N ILE A 153 -18.11 -6.62 -14.12
CA ILE A 153 -18.29 -7.39 -15.36
C ILE A 153 -19.75 -7.67 -15.65
#